data_AF-A0A8C4Y867-F1
#
_entry.id   AF-A0A8C4Y867-F1
#
_cell.length_a   1.000
_cell.length_b   1.000
_cell.length_c   1.000
_cell.angle_alpha   90.00
_cell.angle_beta   90.00
_cell.angle_gamma   90.00
#
_symmetry.space_group_name_H-M   'P 1'
#
loop_
_entity.id
_entity.type
_entity.pdbx_description
1 polymer ?
#
loop_
_entity_poly.entity_id
_entity_poly.type
_entity_poly.pdbx_seq_one_letter_code
_entity_poly.pdbx_strand_id
1 'polypeptide(L)'
;YFLPDCIDIITTSRCLLHVCLTLLFSIEISSQLCTMLHFQQNKVNKESLELLKKMSRIFPSQCVRERTAFKPTQEVSQLPLFQKDNAKMAMQEILQEIFNIFSKNLTQSTWDGISIVRFQNRLYQQIQQLEACLKAQMEKDLTNPESEDLQRTSWRVKQYFQGIDGFLKEKQYSLCAWEIIRVVISRCFVLTDKLNRSLSN
;
A
#
# COMPACT_ATOMS: atom_id res chain seq x y z
N TYR A 1 -4.72 50.14 36.92
CA TYR A 1 -5.47 48.91 36.61
C TYR A 1 -5.54 48.76 35.10
N PHE A 2 -4.58 48.07 34.50
CA PHE A 2 -4.67 47.64 33.11
C PHE A 2 -3.98 46.27 33.03
N LEU A 3 -4.66 45.31 32.38
CA LEU A 3 -4.14 44.10 31.73
C LEU A 3 -4.06 42.78 32.53
N PRO A 4 -5.21 42.22 32.98
CA PRO A 4 -5.40 40.76 33.00
C PRO A 4 -5.56 40.20 31.57
N ASP A 5 -6.29 40.90 30.70
CA ASP A 5 -6.68 40.38 29.37
C ASP A 5 -5.51 40.24 28.37
N CYS A 6 -4.47 41.07 28.45
CA CYS A 6 -3.34 40.94 27.52
C CYS A 6 -2.40 39.78 27.84
N ILE A 7 -2.35 39.31 29.09
CA ILE A 7 -1.52 38.15 29.44
C ILE A 7 -2.13 36.91 28.79
N ASP A 8 -3.45 36.74 28.85
CA ASP A 8 -4.15 35.66 28.15
C ASP A 8 -3.99 35.77 26.63
N ILE A 9 -4.12 36.97 26.04
CA ILE A 9 -3.90 37.17 24.59
C ILE A 9 -2.46 36.83 24.16
N ILE A 10 -1.44 37.21 24.93
CA ILE A 10 -0.03 36.89 24.64
C ILE A 10 0.21 35.39 24.76
N THR A 11 -0.39 34.75 25.77
CA THR A 11 -0.24 33.31 25.99
C THR A 11 -0.94 32.51 24.88
N THR A 12 -2.16 32.91 24.50
CA THR A 12 -2.89 32.36 23.36
C THR A 12 -2.15 32.59 22.05
N SER A 13 -1.61 33.79 21.81
CA SER A 13 -0.82 34.10 20.62
C SER A 13 0.46 33.25 20.55
N ARG A 14 1.12 33.01 21.67
CA ARG A 14 2.33 32.18 21.75
C ARG A 14 2.02 30.69 21.53
N CYS A 15 0.88 30.22 22.04
CA CYS A 15 0.36 28.88 21.79
C CYS A 15 -0.02 28.69 20.32
N LEU A 16 -0.73 29.65 19.72
CA LEU A 16 -1.07 29.64 18.30
C LEU A 16 0.18 29.64 17.43
N LEU A 17 1.18 30.46 17.76
CA LEU A 17 2.46 30.48 17.06
C LEU A 17 3.17 29.12 17.15
N HIS A 18 3.22 28.49 18.32
CA HIS A 18 3.81 27.16 18.48
C HIS A 18 3.06 26.10 17.68
N VAL A 19 1.73 26.10 17.71
CA VAL A 19 0.91 25.18 16.92
C VAL A 19 1.18 25.39 15.42
N CYS A 20 1.17 26.63 14.95
CA CYS A 20 1.50 26.97 13.56
C CYS A 20 2.91 26.50 13.17
N LEU A 21 3.92 26.76 14.00
CA LEU A 21 5.30 26.32 13.75
C LEU A 21 5.38 24.79 13.69
N THR A 22 4.76 24.08 14.63
CA THR A 22 4.74 22.60 14.61
C THR A 22 4.07 22.05 13.35
N LEU A 23 2.96 22.63 12.91
CA LEU A 23 2.28 22.24 11.68
C LEU A 23 3.15 22.50 10.45
N LEU A 24 3.78 23.68 10.35
CA LEU A 24 4.68 24.02 9.25
C LEU A 24 5.88 23.07 9.18
N PHE A 25 6.54 22.81 10.30
CA PHE A 25 7.63 21.82 10.36
C PHE A 25 7.16 20.41 9.98
N SER A 26 5.94 20.02 10.38
CA SER A 26 5.36 18.72 10.02
C SER A 26 5.15 18.60 8.51
N ILE A 27 4.67 19.66 7.86
CA ILE A 27 4.45 19.71 6.41
C ILE A 27 5.78 19.66 5.65
N GLU A 28 6.79 20.42 6.09
CA GLU A 28 8.13 20.43 5.48
C GLU A 28 8.79 19.04 5.53
N ILE A 29 8.74 18.39 6.71
CA ILE A 29 9.27 17.04 6.92
C ILE A 29 8.52 16.02 6.05
N SER A 30 7.18 16.09 6.01
CA SER A 30 6.36 15.21 5.19
C SER A 30 6.66 15.37 3.69
N SER A 31 6.80 16.62 3.23
CA SER A 31 7.15 16.94 1.84
C SER A 31 8.53 16.40 1.45
N GLN A 32 9.52 16.52 2.33
CA GLN A 32 10.86 15.98 2.08
C GLN A 32 10.87 14.44 2.09
N LEU A 33 10.09 13.83 2.98
CA LEU A 33 9.90 12.38 3.04
C LEU A 33 9.22 11.85 1.76
N CYS A 34 8.24 12.59 1.22
CA CYS A 34 7.63 12.33 -0.08
C CYS A 34 8.62 12.33 -1.24
N THR A 35 9.54 13.29 -1.28
CA THR A 35 10.56 13.38 -2.34
C THR A 35 11.48 12.16 -2.35
N MET A 36 11.74 11.58 -1.17
CA MET A 36 12.54 10.36 -1.01
C MET A 36 11.72 9.06 -1.10
N LEU A 37 10.40 9.16 -1.23
CA LEU A 37 9.48 8.03 -1.21
C LEU A 37 9.82 7.00 -2.30
N HIS A 38 10.18 7.44 -3.51
CA HIS A 38 10.58 6.52 -4.59
C HIS A 38 11.72 5.59 -4.18
N PHE A 39 12.76 6.13 -3.55
CA PHE A 39 13.93 5.36 -3.12
C PHE A 39 13.60 4.43 -1.96
N GLN A 40 12.84 4.92 -0.98
CA GLN A 40 12.37 4.13 0.16
C GLN A 40 11.46 2.99 -0.31
N GLN A 41 10.54 3.26 -1.22
CA GLN A 41 9.57 2.29 -1.74
C GLN A 41 10.25 1.12 -2.46
N ASN A 42 11.30 1.37 -3.26
CA ASN A 42 12.06 0.30 -3.90
C ASN A 42 12.75 -0.62 -2.89
N LYS A 43 13.30 -0.05 -1.80
CA LYS A 43 13.94 -0.84 -0.74
C LYS A 43 12.90 -1.66 0.02
N VAL A 44 11.81 -1.03 0.44
CA VAL A 44 10.74 -1.67 1.22
C VAL A 44 10.01 -2.74 0.40
N ASN A 45 9.73 -2.50 -0.89
CA ASN A 45 9.16 -3.52 -1.78
C ASN A 45 10.04 -4.76 -1.89
N LYS A 46 11.36 -4.58 -2.06
CA LYS A 46 12.32 -5.70 -2.10
C LYS A 46 12.29 -6.49 -0.79
N GLU A 47 12.31 -5.80 0.35
CA GLU A 47 12.22 -6.45 1.66
C GLU A 47 10.90 -7.24 1.82
N SER A 48 9.77 -6.65 1.46
CA SER A 48 8.45 -7.30 1.49
C SER A 48 8.39 -8.52 0.58
N LEU A 49 8.93 -8.43 -0.65
CA LEU A 49 9.00 -9.55 -1.58
C LEU A 49 9.91 -10.67 -1.07
N GLU A 50 11.04 -10.35 -0.44
CA GLU A 50 11.92 -11.35 0.17
C GLU A 50 11.26 -12.03 1.39
N LEU A 51 10.49 -11.30 2.20
CA LEU A 51 9.69 -11.90 3.27
C LEU A 51 8.63 -12.85 2.70
N LEU A 52 7.94 -12.46 1.63
CA LEU A 52 6.94 -13.29 0.94
C LEU A 52 7.55 -14.57 0.37
N LYS A 53 8.77 -14.50 -0.19
CA LYS A 53 9.51 -15.69 -0.65
C LYS A 53 9.94 -16.60 0.49
N LYS A 54 10.27 -16.04 1.66
CA LYS A 54 10.67 -16.81 2.85
C LYS A 54 9.51 -17.56 3.50
N MET A 55 8.27 -17.08 3.36
CA MET A 55 7.08 -17.77 3.87
C MET A 55 6.93 -19.20 3.33
N SER A 56 7.34 -19.42 2.07
CA SER A 56 7.35 -20.75 1.45
C SER A 56 8.43 -20.82 0.37
N ARG A 57 9.48 -21.59 0.65
CA ARG A 57 10.67 -21.70 -0.21
C ARG A 57 10.37 -22.42 -1.53
N ILE A 58 9.49 -23.42 -1.51
CA ILE A 58 9.21 -24.28 -2.67
C ILE A 58 7.71 -24.37 -2.85
N PHE A 59 7.25 -24.13 -4.08
CA PHE A 59 5.84 -24.31 -4.43
C PHE A 59 5.47 -25.81 -4.34
N PRO A 60 4.46 -26.21 -3.55
CA PRO A 60 4.16 -27.62 -3.33
C PRO A 60 3.73 -28.33 -4.61
N SER A 61 4.31 -29.50 -4.89
CA SER A 61 4.05 -30.25 -6.13
C SER A 61 2.59 -30.68 -6.25
N GLN A 62 1.93 -30.98 -5.12
CA GLN A 62 0.50 -31.31 -5.09
C GLN A 62 -0.40 -30.18 -5.59
N CYS A 63 0.07 -28.93 -5.55
CA CYS A 63 -0.69 -27.76 -5.96
C CYS A 63 -0.51 -27.38 -7.43
N VAL A 64 0.38 -28.07 -8.16
CA VAL A 64 0.71 -27.72 -9.55
C VAL A 64 -0.50 -27.86 -10.47
N ARG A 65 -1.32 -28.91 -10.29
CA ARG A 65 -2.54 -29.09 -11.10
C ARG A 65 -3.54 -27.95 -10.91
N GLU A 66 -3.77 -27.55 -9.66
CA GLU A 66 -4.68 -26.46 -9.33
C GLU A 66 -4.15 -25.12 -9.86
N ARG A 67 -2.84 -24.89 -9.75
CA ARG A 67 -2.19 -23.70 -10.33
C ARG A 67 -2.36 -23.61 -11.84
N THR A 68 -2.26 -24.73 -12.56
CA THR A 68 -2.46 -24.75 -14.02
C THR A 68 -3.93 -24.54 -14.39
N ALA A 69 -4.85 -25.02 -13.54
CA ALA A 69 -6.29 -24.79 -13.72
C ALA A 69 -6.71 -23.35 -13.36
N PHE A 70 -5.95 -22.68 -12.47
CA PHE A 70 -6.15 -21.28 -12.13
C PHE A 70 -5.88 -20.41 -13.36
N LYS A 71 -6.96 -19.93 -13.97
CA LYS A 71 -6.94 -18.94 -15.03
C LYS A 71 -7.29 -17.59 -14.40
N PRO A 72 -6.33 -16.69 -14.16
CA PRO A 72 -6.66 -15.35 -13.75
C PRO A 72 -7.57 -14.74 -14.80
N THR A 73 -8.76 -14.26 -14.41
CA THR A 73 -9.67 -13.55 -15.32
C THR A 73 -9.00 -12.29 -15.89
N GLN A 74 -8.01 -11.76 -15.17
CA GLN A 74 -7.18 -10.64 -15.56
C GLN A 74 -5.81 -10.78 -14.91
N GLU A 75 -4.72 -10.49 -15.64
CA GLU A 75 -3.40 -10.35 -15.01
C GLU A 75 -3.22 -8.94 -14.45
N VAL A 76 -2.59 -8.82 -13.28
CA VAL A 76 -2.34 -7.51 -12.65
C VAL A 76 -1.56 -6.56 -13.58
N SER A 77 -0.69 -7.08 -14.43
CA SER A 77 0.08 -6.31 -15.42
C SER A 77 -0.74 -5.77 -16.59
N GLN A 78 -1.95 -6.30 -16.81
CA GLN A 78 -2.87 -5.85 -17.87
C GLN A 78 -3.82 -4.75 -17.37
N LEU A 79 -3.78 -4.41 -16.08
CA LEU A 79 -4.54 -3.28 -15.56
C LEU A 79 -3.98 -1.98 -16.16
N PRO A 80 -4.83 -1.08 -16.72
CA PRO A 80 -4.39 0.19 -17.29
C PRO A 80 -4.05 1.22 -16.20
N LEU A 81 -3.11 0.87 -15.31
CA LEU A 81 -2.69 1.68 -14.15
C LEU A 81 -1.64 2.75 -14.51
N PHE A 82 -1.19 2.75 -15.77
CA PHE A 82 -0.13 3.63 -16.29
C PHE A 82 -0.67 4.85 -17.05
N GLN A 83 -1.99 5.06 -17.10
CA GLN A 83 -2.54 6.30 -17.65
C GLN A 83 -2.33 7.45 -16.65
N LYS A 84 -1.97 8.62 -17.20
CA LYS A 84 -1.27 9.76 -16.59
C LYS A 84 -1.66 10.06 -15.13
N ASP A 85 -0.63 10.05 -14.28
CA ASP A 85 -0.53 10.59 -12.90
C ASP A 85 -1.02 9.75 -11.70
N ASN A 86 -1.57 8.56 -11.91
CA ASN A 86 -2.22 7.81 -10.80
C ASN A 86 -1.40 6.65 -10.21
N ALA A 87 -0.10 6.55 -10.53
CA ALA A 87 0.74 5.42 -10.10
C ALA A 87 0.87 5.32 -8.57
N LYS A 88 0.91 6.45 -7.83
CA LYS A 88 0.94 6.44 -6.35
C LYS A 88 -0.34 5.85 -5.76
N MET A 89 -1.52 6.27 -6.25
CA MET A 89 -2.80 5.70 -5.80
C MET A 89 -2.91 4.22 -6.13
N ALA A 90 -2.52 3.81 -7.34
CA ALA A 90 -2.52 2.40 -7.72
C ALA A 90 -1.64 1.56 -6.78
N MET A 91 -0.42 2.03 -6.45
CA MET A 91 0.44 1.35 -5.49
C MET A 91 -0.18 1.28 -4.10
N GLN A 92 -0.80 2.36 -3.62
CA GLN A 92 -1.44 2.38 -2.30
C GLN A 92 -2.57 1.36 -2.23
N GLU A 93 -3.44 1.36 -3.22
CA GLU A 93 -4.57 0.43 -3.29
C GLU A 93 -4.09 -1.02 -3.40
N ILE A 94 -3.07 -1.31 -4.22
CA ILE A 94 -2.48 -2.64 -4.32
C ILE A 94 -1.96 -3.10 -2.95
N LEU A 95 -1.20 -2.26 -2.25
CA LEU A 95 -0.64 -2.62 -0.95
C LEU A 95 -1.72 -2.82 0.11
N GLN A 96 -2.75 -1.98 0.11
CA GLN A 96 -3.90 -2.10 1.02
C GLN A 96 -4.65 -3.42 0.79
N GLU A 97 -4.92 -3.77 -0.46
CA GLU A 97 -5.61 -5.02 -0.79
C GLU A 97 -4.75 -6.26 -0.49
N ILE A 98 -3.43 -6.18 -0.68
CA ILE A 98 -2.51 -7.24 -0.20
C ILE A 98 -2.62 -7.36 1.32
N PHE A 99 -2.55 -6.26 2.06
CA PHE A 99 -2.68 -6.30 3.53
C PHE A 99 -4.02 -6.93 3.96
N ASN A 100 -5.11 -6.57 3.30
CA ASN A 100 -6.44 -7.13 3.54
C ASN A 100 -6.49 -8.66 3.31
N ILE A 101 -5.85 -9.16 2.24
CA ILE A 101 -5.72 -10.59 1.99
C ILE A 101 -4.94 -11.28 3.11
N PHE A 102 -3.79 -10.74 3.49
CA PHE A 102 -2.91 -11.35 4.49
C PHE A 102 -3.46 -11.22 5.91
N SER A 103 -4.48 -10.40 6.13
CA SER A 103 -5.18 -10.29 7.43
C SER A 103 -6.28 -11.35 7.60
N LYS A 104 -6.54 -12.18 6.58
CA LYS A 104 -7.52 -13.27 6.66
C LYS A 104 -6.95 -14.48 7.43
N ASN A 105 -7.78 -15.51 7.55
CA ASN A 105 -7.37 -16.75 8.19
C ASN A 105 -6.33 -17.51 7.33
N LEU A 106 -5.07 -17.47 7.77
CA LEU A 106 -3.92 -18.10 7.11
C LEU A 106 -3.58 -19.49 7.65
N THR A 107 -4.42 -20.10 8.50
CA THR A 107 -4.09 -21.36 9.21
C THR A 107 -3.71 -22.51 8.28
N GLN A 108 -4.28 -22.57 7.08
CA GLN A 108 -4.00 -23.61 6.10
C GLN A 108 -2.77 -23.34 5.21
N SER A 109 -2.15 -22.16 5.30
CA SER A 109 -1.08 -21.74 4.36
C SER A 109 0.25 -22.48 4.58
N THR A 110 0.44 -23.20 5.69
CA THR A 110 1.73 -23.85 6.09
C THR A 110 2.94 -22.92 6.17
N TRP A 111 2.73 -21.61 6.05
CA TRP A 111 3.78 -20.60 6.07
C TRP A 111 4.32 -20.36 7.48
N ASP A 112 5.57 -19.91 7.55
CA ASP A 112 6.19 -19.46 8.79
C ASP A 112 5.44 -18.25 9.38
N GLY A 113 4.84 -18.42 10.55
CA GLY A 113 4.05 -17.38 11.21
C GLY A 113 4.84 -16.12 11.54
N ILE A 114 6.13 -16.25 11.86
CA ILE A 114 7.00 -15.09 12.13
C ILE A 114 7.19 -14.27 10.84
N SER A 115 7.39 -14.94 9.71
CA SER A 115 7.50 -14.29 8.40
C SER A 115 6.20 -13.60 8.00
N ILE A 116 5.03 -14.20 8.28
CA ILE A 116 3.73 -13.56 8.08
C ILE A 116 3.64 -12.24 8.85
N VAL A 117 3.90 -12.26 10.16
CA VAL A 117 3.79 -11.05 11.00
C VAL A 117 4.78 -9.98 10.55
N ARG A 118 6.02 -10.35 10.24
CA ARG A 118 7.02 -9.39 9.71
C ARG A 118 6.55 -8.77 8.40
N PHE A 119 5.98 -9.56 7.51
CA PHE A 119 5.47 -9.08 6.23
C PHE A 119 4.27 -8.14 6.40
N GLN A 120 3.29 -8.49 7.23
CA GLN A 120 2.15 -7.63 7.55
C GLN A 120 2.61 -6.29 8.15
N ASN A 121 3.55 -6.32 9.11
CA ASN A 121 4.10 -5.10 9.70
C ASN A 121 4.83 -4.23 8.68
N ARG A 122 5.57 -4.84 7.74
CA ARG A 122 6.23 -4.09 6.66
C ARG A 122 5.23 -3.47 5.70
N LEU A 123 4.19 -4.21 5.29
CA LEU A 123 3.10 -3.67 4.49
C LEU A 123 2.43 -2.49 5.17
N TYR A 124 2.09 -2.63 6.45
CA TYR A 124 1.45 -1.56 7.22
C TYR A 124 2.31 -0.29 7.24
N GLN A 125 3.60 -0.42 7.56
CA GLN A 125 4.54 0.71 7.54
C GLN A 125 4.61 1.39 6.16
N GLN A 126 4.61 0.58 5.10
CA GLN A 126 4.67 1.06 3.73
C GLN A 126 3.40 1.82 3.32
N ILE A 127 2.23 1.30 3.69
CA ILE A 127 0.93 1.94 3.45
C ILE A 127 0.88 3.30 4.16
N GLN A 128 1.27 3.35 5.44
CA GLN A 128 1.25 4.59 6.22
C GLN A 128 2.15 5.67 5.63
N GLN A 129 3.34 5.31 5.14
CA GLN A 129 4.24 6.26 4.47
C GLN A 129 3.63 6.80 3.17
N LEU A 130 3.03 5.93 2.36
CA LEU A 130 2.42 6.32 1.10
C LEU A 130 1.16 7.18 1.30
N GLU A 131 0.35 6.86 2.30
CA GLU A 131 -0.84 7.62 2.68
C GLU A 131 -0.48 9.03 3.18
N ALA A 132 0.51 9.14 4.07
CA ALA A 132 1.00 10.43 4.54
C ALA A 132 1.48 11.30 3.37
N CYS A 133 2.12 10.67 2.38
CA CYS A 133 2.60 11.40 1.22
C CYS A 133 1.47 11.88 0.29
N LEU A 134 0.47 11.05 0.06
CA LEU A 134 -0.69 11.40 -0.75
C LEU A 134 -1.52 12.52 -0.12
N LYS A 135 -1.72 12.48 1.21
CA LYS A 135 -2.40 13.57 1.95
C LYS A 135 -1.67 14.91 1.80
N ALA A 136 -0.36 14.92 2.00
CA ALA A 136 0.45 16.14 1.85
C ALA A 136 0.42 16.72 0.42
N GLN A 137 0.21 15.88 -0.59
CA GLN A 137 0.06 16.32 -1.98
C GLN A 137 -1.35 16.86 -2.28
N MET A 138 -2.40 16.18 -1.79
CA MET A 138 -3.79 16.63 -1.91
C MET A 138 -4.04 17.98 -1.20
N GLU A 139 -3.38 18.23 -0.07
CA GLU A 139 -3.46 19.52 0.64
C GLU A 139 -2.79 20.68 -0.12
N LYS A 140 -1.81 20.38 -0.99
CA LYS A 140 -1.19 21.37 -1.90
C LYS A 140 -2.03 21.61 -3.15
N ASP A 141 -2.68 20.56 -3.66
CA ASP A 141 -3.53 20.58 -4.86
C ASP A 141 -5.01 20.81 -4.51
N LEU A 142 -5.31 21.90 -3.78
CA LEU A 142 -6.69 22.30 -3.38
C LEU A 142 -7.67 22.47 -4.56
N THR A 143 -7.19 22.43 -5.79
CA THR A 143 -7.95 22.64 -7.03
C THR A 143 -8.44 21.35 -7.69
N ASN A 144 -8.05 20.16 -7.23
CA ASN A 144 -8.44 18.91 -7.87
C ASN A 144 -8.97 17.87 -6.85
N PRO A 145 -10.25 17.96 -6.44
CA PRO A 145 -10.88 16.88 -5.69
C PRO A 145 -10.71 15.57 -6.45
N GLU A 146 -10.45 14.48 -5.71
CA GLU A 146 -10.16 13.12 -6.21
C GLU A 146 -10.70 12.88 -7.63
N SER A 147 -9.82 13.01 -8.64
CA SER A 147 -10.24 12.97 -10.04
C SER A 147 -10.94 11.65 -10.36
N GLU A 148 -11.91 11.68 -11.27
CA GLU A 148 -12.63 10.47 -11.71
C GLU A 148 -11.66 9.35 -12.15
N ASP A 149 -10.48 9.72 -12.66
CA ASP A 149 -9.43 8.79 -13.06
C ASP A 149 -8.75 8.10 -11.87
N LEU A 150 -8.54 8.81 -10.73
CA LEU A 150 -7.99 8.22 -9.50
C LEU A 150 -8.98 7.19 -8.93
N GLN A 151 -10.27 7.56 -8.85
CA GLN A 151 -11.33 6.66 -8.39
C GLN A 151 -11.46 5.43 -9.28
N ARG A 152 -11.43 5.62 -10.61
CA ARG A 152 -11.46 4.52 -11.57
C ARG A 152 -10.26 3.60 -11.43
N THR A 153 -9.08 4.15 -11.11
CA THR A 153 -7.87 3.36 -10.86
C THR A 153 -8.01 2.51 -9.60
N SER A 154 -8.45 3.11 -8.48
CA SER A 154 -8.74 2.39 -7.23
C SER A 154 -9.76 1.26 -7.45
N TRP A 155 -10.88 1.57 -8.12
CA TRP A 155 -11.93 0.60 -8.40
C TRP A 155 -11.43 -0.61 -9.21
N ARG A 156 -10.60 -0.39 -10.25
CA ARG A 156 -10.02 -1.47 -11.06
C ARG A 156 -9.11 -2.39 -10.24
N VAL A 157 -8.30 -1.82 -9.36
CA VAL A 157 -7.45 -2.61 -8.45
C VAL A 157 -8.32 -3.43 -7.50
N LYS A 158 -9.31 -2.80 -6.84
CA LYS A 158 -10.26 -3.50 -5.96
C LYS A 158 -10.98 -4.64 -6.69
N GLN A 159 -11.44 -4.42 -7.91
CA GLN A 159 -12.11 -5.45 -8.71
C GLN A 159 -11.19 -6.65 -8.98
N TYR A 160 -9.91 -6.40 -9.30
CA TYR A 160 -8.92 -7.47 -9.46
C TYR A 160 -8.75 -8.27 -8.15
N PHE A 161 -8.64 -7.61 -7.00
CA PHE A 161 -8.49 -8.26 -5.69
C PHE A 161 -9.77 -8.95 -5.19
N GLN A 162 -10.94 -8.48 -5.59
CA GLN A 162 -12.21 -9.20 -5.39
C GLN A 162 -12.20 -10.57 -6.09
N GLY A 163 -11.60 -10.66 -7.28
CA GLY A 163 -11.40 -11.94 -7.97
C GLY A 163 -10.50 -12.90 -7.17
N ILE A 164 -9.44 -12.38 -6.54
CA ILE A 164 -8.57 -13.15 -5.66
C ILE A 164 -9.33 -13.63 -4.41
N ASP A 165 -10.11 -12.76 -3.76
CA ASP A 165 -10.92 -13.12 -2.60
C ASP A 165 -11.97 -14.18 -2.95
N GLY A 166 -12.62 -14.05 -4.11
CA GLY A 166 -13.53 -15.05 -4.66
C GLY A 166 -12.87 -16.41 -4.85
N PHE A 167 -11.66 -16.44 -5.44
CA PHE A 167 -10.88 -17.66 -5.60
C PHE A 167 -10.52 -18.31 -4.27
N LEU A 168 -10.03 -17.52 -3.29
CA LEU A 168 -9.72 -18.04 -1.96
C LEU A 168 -10.94 -18.68 -1.29
N LYS A 169 -12.12 -18.04 -1.41
CA LYS A 169 -13.39 -18.57 -0.89
C LYS A 169 -13.82 -19.85 -1.61
N GLU A 170 -13.77 -19.88 -2.94
CA GLU A 170 -14.10 -21.05 -3.75
C GLU A 170 -13.24 -22.27 -3.36
N LYS A 171 -11.95 -22.04 -3.14
CA LYS A 171 -11.00 -23.08 -2.71
C LYS A 171 -10.95 -23.29 -1.20
N GLN A 172 -11.89 -22.71 -0.45
CA GLN A 172 -12.01 -22.84 1.01
C GLN A 172 -10.70 -22.54 1.76
N TYR A 173 -9.95 -21.56 1.27
CA TYR A 173 -8.66 -21.14 1.84
C TYR A 173 -7.65 -22.29 1.95
N SER A 174 -7.68 -23.24 1.02
CA SER A 174 -6.77 -24.39 1.02
C SER A 174 -5.29 -23.99 0.95
N LEU A 175 -4.42 -24.91 1.35
CA LEU A 175 -2.96 -24.77 1.18
C LEU A 175 -2.58 -24.39 -0.25
N CYS A 176 -3.18 -25.05 -1.25
CA CYS A 176 -2.90 -24.77 -2.66
C CYS A 176 -3.40 -23.41 -3.11
N ALA A 177 -4.57 -22.97 -2.62
CA ALA A 177 -5.07 -21.64 -2.88
C ALA A 177 -4.10 -20.57 -2.36
N TRP A 178 -3.63 -20.71 -1.11
CA TRP A 178 -2.65 -19.79 -0.54
C TRP A 178 -1.35 -19.74 -1.31
N GLU A 179 -0.80 -20.90 -1.69
CA GLU A 179 0.44 -20.97 -2.49
C GLU A 179 0.30 -20.32 -3.87
N ILE A 180 -0.86 -20.48 -4.52
CA ILE A 180 -1.17 -19.79 -5.77
C ILE A 180 -1.24 -18.27 -5.53
N ILE A 181 -1.95 -17.84 -4.49
CA ILE A 181 -2.06 -16.41 -4.16
C ILE A 181 -0.70 -15.80 -3.82
N ARG A 182 0.19 -16.50 -3.11
CA ARG A 182 1.55 -16.02 -2.85
C ARG A 182 2.33 -15.72 -4.14
N VAL A 183 2.19 -16.57 -5.15
CA VAL A 183 2.79 -16.34 -6.48
C VAL A 183 2.13 -15.14 -7.18
N VAL A 184 0.81 -15.01 -7.11
CA VAL A 184 0.07 -13.86 -7.66
C VAL A 184 0.51 -12.55 -7.00
N ILE A 185 0.60 -12.51 -5.68
CA ILE A 185 1.00 -11.33 -4.90
C ILE A 185 2.46 -10.97 -5.18
N SER A 186 3.34 -11.95 -5.42
CA SER A 186 4.72 -11.69 -5.87
C SER A 186 4.75 -10.89 -7.18
N ARG A 187 3.81 -11.13 -8.10
CA ARG A 187 3.67 -10.34 -9.34
C ARG A 187 3.14 -8.94 -9.08
N CYS A 188 2.27 -8.76 -8.08
CA CYS A 188 1.81 -7.44 -7.66
C CYS A 188 2.98 -6.57 -7.18
N PHE A 189 3.93 -7.11 -6.40
CA PHE A 189 5.14 -6.35 -6.01
C PHE A 189 6.01 -5.96 -7.20
N VAL A 190 6.15 -6.83 -8.21
CA VAL A 190 6.85 -6.49 -9.46
C VAL A 190 6.14 -5.35 -10.20
N LEU A 191 4.80 -5.32 -10.17
CA LEU A 191 4.03 -4.22 -10.72
C LEU A 191 4.22 -2.93 -9.91
N THR A 192 4.18 -2.99 -8.58
CA THR A 192 4.45 -1.85 -7.70
C THR A 192 5.84 -1.27 -7.97
N ASP A 193 6.87 -2.10 -8.20
CA ASP A 193 8.20 -1.64 -8.59
C ASP A 193 8.20 -0.91 -9.94
N LYS A 194 7.43 -1.40 -10.93
CA LYS A 194 7.29 -0.74 -12.23
C LYS A 194 6.58 0.62 -12.10
N LEU A 195 5.48 0.66 -11.34
CA LEU A 195 4.74 1.89 -11.04
C LEU A 195 5.63 2.90 -10.30
N ASN A 196 6.42 2.44 -9.34
CA ASN A 196 7.34 3.28 -8.61
C ASN A 196 8.39 3.90 -9.55
N ARG A 197 8.99 3.10 -10.45
CA ARG A 197 9.96 3.62 -11.44
C ARG A 197 9.36 4.64 -12.39
N SER A 198 8.08 4.51 -12.76
CA SER A 198 7.42 5.52 -13.60
C SER A 198 7.23 6.88 -12.90
N LEU A 199 7.41 6.96 -11.57
CA LEU A 199 7.38 8.22 -10.84
C LEU A 199 8.74 8.97 -10.85
N SER A 200 9.81 8.33 -11.35
CA SER A 200 11.15 8.94 -11.43
C SER A 200 11.53 9.43 -12.83
N ASN A 201 10.73 9.11 -13.84
CA ASN A 201 10.91 9.53 -15.23
C ASN A 201 9.93 10.64 -15.54
#